data_AF-A0A2A4WSH8-F1
#
_entry.id   AF-A0A2A4WSH8-F1
#
_cell.length_a   1.000
_cell.length_b   1.000
_cell.length_c   1.000
_cell.angle_alpha   90.00
_cell.angle_beta   90.00
_cell.angle_gamma   90.00
#
_symmetry.space_group_name_H-M   'P 1'
#
loop_
_entity.id
_entity.type
_entity.pdbx_description
1 polymer ?
#
loop_
_entity_poly.entity_id
_entity_poly.type
_entity_poly.pdbx_seq_one_letter_code
_entity_poly.pdbx_strand_id
1 'polypeptide(L)'
;MLLRSLTKHVNDQNWFAVFVDFIIVVFGVFVGIQVANWNEAQAFNDRETQLLSELKREIEKGINITNNKGDGYVQVAAAGKRSLVVLSNEGNCETNCWLALVDFMHASQWQDARVNHSIYDEMRRLGLPRNRTIIEKIEGFLAQNEGSALSLDDKPIYRTKIRQLIPAEVQEYYWSNCYTYVRGTETYLLNCSEGLSNAMASELIKSIVNRPYIKLQLTEWTGYVVQIPSDFNQQNAEALEAIALIEDELDRR
;
A
#
# COMPACT_ATOMS: atom_id res chain seq x y z
N MET A 1 66.98 9.98 60.71
CA MET A 1 67.43 9.20 59.53
C MET A 1 66.29 8.34 58.95
N LEU A 2 65.19 8.95 58.47
CA LEU A 2 64.07 8.23 57.85
C LEU A 2 63.50 8.94 56.61
N LEU A 3 64.14 10.03 56.16
CA LEU A 3 63.69 10.84 55.02
C LEU A 3 64.68 10.84 53.85
N ARG A 4 65.78 10.07 53.94
CA ARG A 4 66.83 10.05 52.91
C ARG A 4 66.74 8.84 51.96
N SER A 5 65.86 7.88 52.25
CA SER A 5 65.68 6.67 51.43
C SER A 5 64.45 6.70 50.52
N LEU A 6 63.47 7.58 50.73
CA LEU A 6 62.32 7.70 49.82
C LEU A 6 62.69 8.41 48.51
N THR A 7 63.68 9.32 48.55
CA THR A 7 64.19 10.03 47.36
C THR A 7 65.12 9.16 46.50
N LYS A 8 65.57 8.00 47.00
CA LYS A 8 66.48 7.14 46.25
C LYS A 8 65.77 6.26 45.21
N HIS A 9 64.48 5.98 45.40
CA HIS A 9 63.64 5.30 44.39
C HIS A 9 63.00 6.28 43.36
N VAL A 10 63.12 7.59 43.58
CA VAL A 10 62.77 8.62 42.58
C VAL A 10 63.94 8.85 41.61
N ASN A 11 65.13 8.33 41.92
CA ASN A 11 66.37 8.54 41.17
C ASN A 11 66.77 7.34 40.29
N ASP A 12 66.05 6.22 40.35
CA ASP A 12 66.19 5.12 39.40
C ASP A 12 65.16 5.33 38.28
N GLN A 13 65.67 5.41 37.05
CA GLN A 13 65.03 5.89 35.82
C GLN A 13 63.86 5.03 35.31
N ASN A 14 62.83 4.78 36.12
CA ASN A 14 61.62 4.06 35.67
C ASN A 14 60.44 4.99 35.34
N TRP A 15 60.61 6.31 35.37
CA TRP A 15 59.59 7.24 34.86
C TRP A 15 59.26 6.99 33.38
N PHE A 16 60.25 6.54 32.59
CA PHE A 16 60.02 6.08 31.22
C PHE A 16 59.15 4.82 31.18
N ALA A 17 59.37 3.86 32.08
CA ALA A 17 58.55 2.65 32.17
C ALA A 17 57.10 2.97 32.54
N VAL A 18 56.87 3.85 33.52
CA VAL A 18 55.52 4.30 33.91
C VAL A 18 54.82 5.03 32.76
N PHE A 19 55.54 5.84 31.99
CA PHE A 19 55.00 6.52 30.81
C PHE A 19 54.62 5.52 29.70
N VAL A 20 55.46 4.52 29.44
CA VAL A 20 55.17 3.46 28.48
C VAL A 20 53.96 2.64 28.92
N ASP A 21 53.87 2.26 30.20
CA ASP A 21 52.72 1.54 30.76
C ASP A 21 51.42 2.36 30.63
N PHE A 22 51.47 3.66 30.91
CA PHE A 22 50.33 4.56 30.71
C PHE A 22 49.88 4.63 29.24
N ILE A 23 50.82 4.76 28.31
CA ILE A 23 50.53 4.76 26.87
C ILE A 23 49.90 3.43 26.44
N ILE A 24 50.41 2.30 26.91
CA ILE A 24 49.85 0.98 26.60
C ILE A 24 48.40 0.89 27.08
N VAL A 25 48.10 1.33 28.31
CA VAL A 25 46.72 1.33 28.84
C VAL A 25 45.80 2.25 28.03
N VAL A 26 46.24 3.48 27.71
CA VAL A 26 45.45 4.42 26.91
C VAL A 26 45.18 3.88 25.50
N PHE A 27 46.20 3.29 24.84
CA PHE A 27 46.02 2.62 23.56
C PHE A 27 45.12 1.40 23.66
N GLY A 28 45.21 0.61 24.74
CA GLY A 28 44.32 -0.52 24.99
C GLY A 28 42.85 -0.11 25.08
N VAL A 29 42.55 0.95 25.85
CA VAL A 29 41.19 1.50 25.94
C VAL A 29 40.74 2.08 24.61
N PHE A 30 41.61 2.83 23.92
CA PHE A 30 41.30 3.40 22.60
C PHE A 30 40.96 2.31 21.59
N VAL A 31 41.78 1.27 21.45
CA VAL A 31 41.51 0.13 20.57
C VAL A 31 40.24 -0.60 20.98
N GLY A 32 39.99 -0.78 22.28
CA GLY A 32 38.76 -1.39 22.79
C GLY A 32 37.50 -0.64 22.33
N ILE A 33 37.50 0.69 22.44
CA ILE A 33 36.40 1.55 21.96
C ILE A 33 36.28 1.47 20.44
N GLN A 34 37.39 1.49 19.70
CA GLN A 34 37.36 1.40 18.23
C GLN A 34 36.78 0.07 17.73
N VAL A 35 37.13 -1.05 18.37
CA VAL A 35 36.57 -2.38 18.04
C VAL A 35 35.08 -2.44 18.38
N ALA A 36 34.67 -1.88 19.52
CA ALA A 36 33.25 -1.81 19.89
C ALA A 36 32.44 -0.98 18.88
N ASN A 37 32.92 0.21 18.52
CA ASN A 37 32.27 1.08 17.52
C ASN A 37 32.20 0.40 16.13
N TRP A 38 33.24 -0.33 15.74
CA TRP A 38 33.25 -1.09 14.48
C TRP A 38 32.20 -2.21 14.49
N ASN A 39 32.11 -2.97 15.60
CA ASN A 39 31.12 -4.02 15.75
C ASN A 39 29.67 -3.47 15.73
N GLU A 40 29.43 -2.34 16.40
CA GLU A 40 28.13 -1.66 16.36
C GLU A 40 27.79 -1.15 14.96
N ALA A 41 28.75 -0.56 14.25
CA ALA A 41 28.55 -0.10 12.87
C ALA A 41 28.25 -1.26 11.92
N GLN A 42 28.93 -2.40 12.08
CA GLN A 42 28.66 -3.60 11.29
C GLN A 42 27.25 -4.13 11.56
N ALA A 43 26.86 -4.27 12.82
CA ALA A 43 25.51 -4.72 13.19
C ALA A 43 24.42 -3.78 12.67
N PHE A 44 24.67 -2.46 12.65
CA PHE A 44 23.76 -1.48 12.07
C PHE A 44 23.63 -1.63 10.54
N ASN A 45 24.73 -1.88 9.83
CA ASN A 45 24.71 -2.14 8.39
C ASN A 45 23.92 -3.41 8.06
N ASP A 46 24.13 -4.49 8.82
CA ASP A 46 23.41 -5.75 8.65
C ASP A 46 21.89 -5.56 8.86
N ARG A 47 21.50 -4.79 9.89
CA ARG A 47 20.10 -4.43 10.14
C ARG A 47 19.50 -3.62 9.00
N GLU A 48 20.22 -2.65 8.44
CA GLU A 48 19.72 -1.88 7.30
C GLU A 48 19.54 -2.77 6.06
N THR A 49 20.45 -3.70 5.77
CA THR A 49 20.31 -4.66 4.66
C THR A 49 19.03 -5.50 4.82
N GLN A 50 18.75 -5.93 6.05
CA GLN A 50 17.54 -6.69 6.38
C GLN A 50 16.28 -5.85 6.17
N LEU A 51 16.27 -4.61 6.66
CA LEU A 51 15.16 -3.66 6.50
C LEU A 51 14.94 -3.25 5.03
N LEU A 52 16.00 -3.06 4.24
CA LEU A 52 15.89 -2.81 2.80
C LEU A 52 15.19 -3.97 2.07
N SER A 53 15.52 -5.21 2.43
CA SER A 53 14.87 -6.40 1.89
C SER A 53 13.39 -6.50 2.30
N GLU A 54 13.04 -6.08 3.52
CA GLU A 54 11.66 -5.99 3.99
C GLU A 54 10.88 -4.87 3.30
N LEU A 55 11.49 -3.69 3.15
CA LEU A 55 10.92 -2.53 2.47
C LEU A 55 10.62 -2.86 1.01
N LYS A 56 11.55 -3.54 0.32
CA LYS A 56 11.32 -4.02 -1.05
C LYS A 56 10.05 -4.86 -1.14
N ARG A 57 9.89 -5.85 -0.25
CA ARG A 57 8.70 -6.71 -0.21
C ARG A 57 7.42 -5.95 0.14
N GLU A 58 7.52 -4.94 1.01
CA GLU A 58 6.40 -4.05 1.34
C GLU A 58 5.93 -3.29 0.09
N ILE A 59 6.85 -2.72 -0.69
CA ILE A 59 6.56 -2.00 -1.93
C ILE A 59 6.00 -2.94 -3.01
N GLU A 60 6.60 -4.12 -3.21
CA GLU A 60 6.10 -5.15 -4.14
C GLU A 60 4.66 -5.56 -3.80
N LYS A 61 4.36 -5.72 -2.51
CA LYS A 61 3.00 -5.99 -2.03
C LYS A 61 2.06 -4.81 -2.31
N GLY A 62 2.53 -3.58 -2.11
CA GLY A 62 1.79 -2.36 -2.46
C GLY A 62 1.39 -2.33 -3.93
N ILE A 63 2.34 -2.57 -4.85
CA ILE A 63 2.10 -2.65 -6.30
C ILE A 63 1.06 -3.72 -6.64
N ASN A 64 1.18 -4.92 -6.05
CA ASN A 64 0.21 -5.98 -6.29
C ASN A 64 -1.20 -5.59 -5.83
N ILE A 65 -1.32 -4.95 -4.66
CA ILE A 65 -2.60 -4.46 -4.12
C ILE A 65 -3.24 -3.45 -5.07
N THR A 66 -2.47 -2.47 -5.54
CA THR A 66 -2.99 -1.39 -6.38
C THR A 66 -3.32 -1.87 -7.79
N ASN A 67 -2.54 -2.80 -8.37
CA ASN A 67 -2.89 -3.46 -9.63
C ASN A 67 -4.23 -4.21 -9.51
N ASN A 68 -4.38 -5.05 -8.48
CA ASN A 68 -5.60 -5.82 -8.24
C ASN A 68 -6.84 -4.92 -8.08
N LYS A 69 -6.70 -3.82 -7.32
CA LYS A 69 -7.78 -2.83 -7.14
C LYS A 69 -8.05 -2.06 -8.43
N GLY A 70 -7.02 -1.72 -9.20
CA GLY A 70 -7.15 -1.10 -10.52
C GLY A 70 -7.99 -1.96 -11.47
N ASP A 71 -7.70 -3.26 -11.56
CA ASP A 71 -8.48 -4.22 -12.36
C ASP A 71 -9.94 -4.33 -11.88
N GLY A 72 -10.15 -4.26 -10.56
CA GLY A 72 -11.47 -4.13 -9.96
C GLY A 72 -12.20 -2.89 -10.46
N TYR A 73 -11.58 -1.72 -10.37
CA TYR A 73 -12.17 -0.45 -10.81
C TYR A 73 -12.42 -0.37 -12.33
N VAL A 74 -11.61 -1.05 -13.15
CA VAL A 74 -11.91 -1.22 -14.58
C VAL A 74 -13.26 -1.90 -14.79
N GLN A 75 -13.53 -2.97 -14.03
CA GLN A 75 -14.81 -3.69 -14.09
C GLN A 75 -15.96 -2.84 -13.54
N VAL A 76 -15.75 -2.12 -12.43
CA VAL A 76 -16.75 -1.19 -11.87
C VAL A 76 -17.12 -0.10 -12.86
N ALA A 77 -16.14 0.52 -13.52
CA ALA A 77 -16.36 1.56 -14.53
C ALA A 77 -17.10 1.00 -15.76
N ALA A 78 -16.73 -0.21 -16.20
CA ALA A 78 -17.40 -0.88 -17.31
C ALA A 78 -18.86 -1.21 -17.00
N ALA A 79 -19.14 -1.74 -15.80
CA ALA A 79 -20.49 -1.99 -15.32
C ALA A 79 -21.30 -0.69 -15.21
N GLY A 80 -20.69 0.39 -14.68
CA GLY A 80 -21.31 1.70 -14.60
C GLY A 80 -21.74 2.21 -15.98
N LYS A 81 -20.89 2.08 -17.00
CA LYS A 81 -21.23 2.43 -18.39
C LYS A 81 -22.41 1.60 -18.92
N ARG A 82 -22.44 0.29 -18.68
CA ARG A 82 -23.58 -0.57 -19.08
C ARG A 82 -24.88 -0.18 -18.35
N SER A 83 -24.82 0.02 -17.04
CA SER A 83 -25.96 0.51 -16.25
C SER A 83 -26.46 1.88 -16.70
N LEU A 84 -25.58 2.79 -17.13
CA LEU A 84 -25.98 4.09 -17.69
C LEU A 84 -26.73 3.96 -19.01
N VAL A 85 -26.44 2.94 -19.84
CA VAL A 85 -27.23 2.63 -21.03
C VAL A 85 -28.64 2.20 -20.63
N VAL A 86 -28.77 1.28 -19.65
CA VAL A 86 -30.07 0.83 -19.13
C VAL A 86 -30.88 2.01 -18.56
N LEU A 87 -30.25 2.90 -17.78
CA LEU A 87 -30.90 4.10 -17.24
C LEU A 87 -31.29 5.11 -18.34
N SER A 88 -30.55 5.18 -19.44
CA SER A 88 -30.86 6.08 -20.56
C SER A 88 -31.99 5.54 -21.43
N ASN A 89 -32.18 4.23 -21.46
CA ASN A 89 -33.24 3.54 -22.19
C ASN A 89 -34.44 3.21 -21.30
N GLU A 90 -34.69 4.02 -20.27
CA GLU A 90 -35.86 3.90 -19.37
C GLU A 90 -36.01 2.52 -18.72
N GLY A 91 -34.90 1.83 -18.45
CA GLY A 91 -34.90 0.51 -17.82
C GLY A 91 -35.06 -0.66 -18.78
N ASN A 92 -34.99 -0.44 -20.09
CA ASN A 92 -34.97 -1.53 -21.06
C ASN A 92 -33.67 -2.34 -20.91
N CYS A 93 -33.83 -3.58 -20.44
CA CYS A 93 -32.76 -4.56 -20.21
C CYS A 93 -32.78 -5.71 -21.25
N GLU A 94 -33.46 -5.49 -22.38
CA GLU A 94 -33.60 -6.46 -23.46
C GLU A 94 -34.08 -7.84 -22.96
N THR A 95 -33.29 -8.89 -23.17
CA THR A 95 -33.62 -10.26 -22.79
C THR A 95 -32.98 -10.71 -21.47
N ASN A 96 -32.07 -9.93 -20.88
CA ASN A 96 -31.32 -10.34 -19.69
C ASN A 96 -31.27 -9.27 -18.59
N CYS A 97 -32.42 -9.05 -17.96
CA CYS A 97 -32.57 -8.11 -16.85
C CYS A 97 -31.84 -8.52 -15.59
N TRP A 98 -31.54 -9.82 -15.41
CA TRP A 98 -30.71 -10.26 -14.29
C TRP A 98 -29.29 -9.70 -14.41
N LEU A 99 -28.62 -9.85 -15.56
CA LEU A 99 -27.27 -9.32 -15.74
C LEU A 99 -27.24 -7.79 -15.69
N ALA A 100 -28.28 -7.11 -16.19
CA ALA A 100 -28.40 -5.66 -16.03
C ALA A 100 -28.52 -5.25 -14.55
N LEU A 101 -29.24 -6.02 -13.72
CA LEU A 101 -29.32 -5.81 -12.28
C LEU A 101 -27.98 -6.06 -11.57
N VAL A 102 -27.26 -7.09 -12.01
CA VAL A 102 -25.89 -7.40 -11.54
C VAL A 102 -24.93 -6.26 -11.88
N ASP A 103 -25.03 -5.65 -13.07
CA ASP A 103 -24.22 -4.48 -13.44
C ASP A 103 -24.46 -3.29 -12.49
N PHE A 104 -25.70 -3.04 -12.08
CA PHE A 104 -25.97 -1.99 -11.07
C PHE A 104 -25.25 -2.28 -9.75
N MET A 105 -25.14 -3.56 -9.35
CA MET A 105 -24.40 -4.00 -8.17
C MET A 105 -22.88 -3.92 -8.37
N HIS A 106 -22.33 -4.35 -9.51
CA HIS A 106 -20.91 -4.20 -9.85
C HIS A 106 -20.50 -2.73 -9.91
N ALA A 107 -21.34 -1.86 -10.47
CA ALA A 107 -21.11 -0.42 -10.48
C ALA A 107 -21.12 0.20 -9.07
N SER A 108 -21.70 -0.48 -8.07
CA SER A 108 -21.76 0.02 -6.68
C SER A 108 -20.49 -0.24 -5.88
N GLN A 109 -19.53 -0.98 -6.44
CA GLN A 109 -18.40 -1.49 -5.68
C GLN A 109 -17.38 -0.40 -5.37
N TRP A 110 -16.74 -0.52 -4.22
CA TRP A 110 -15.80 0.45 -3.66
C TRP A 110 -14.80 -0.32 -2.82
N GLN A 111 -13.53 0.05 -2.94
CA GLN A 111 -12.41 -0.53 -2.23
C GLN A 111 -11.47 0.57 -1.76
N ASP A 112 -11.02 0.50 -0.51
CA ASP A 112 -9.95 1.36 0.01
C ASP A 112 -8.69 1.17 -0.85
N ALA A 113 -7.97 2.23 -1.20
CA ALA A 113 -6.79 2.22 -2.05
C ALA A 113 -5.44 2.19 -1.29
N ARG A 114 -5.45 2.35 0.04
CA ARG A 114 -4.21 2.50 0.83
C ARG A 114 -3.31 1.28 0.76
N VAL A 115 -2.00 1.56 0.72
CA VAL A 115 -0.92 0.57 0.85
C VAL A 115 -0.27 0.64 2.23
N ASN A 116 0.25 -0.49 2.70
CA ASN A 116 1.01 -0.52 3.94
C ASN A 116 2.40 0.09 3.75
N HIS A 117 2.87 0.85 4.74
CA HIS A 117 4.18 1.51 4.75
C HIS A 117 4.85 1.43 6.14
N SER A 118 4.48 0.41 6.93
CA SER A 118 4.98 0.18 8.28
C SER A 118 6.50 0.00 8.36
N ILE A 119 7.10 -0.71 7.39
CA ILE A 119 8.55 -0.93 7.36
C ILE A 119 9.25 0.37 6.99
N TYR A 120 8.73 1.08 6.00
CA TYR A 120 9.24 2.39 5.64
C TYR A 120 9.25 3.36 6.84
N ASP A 121 8.15 3.43 7.60
CA ASP A 121 8.06 4.27 8.79
C ASP A 121 9.07 3.88 9.88
N GLU A 122 9.29 2.58 10.09
CA GLU A 122 10.33 2.10 11.00
C GLU A 122 11.70 2.56 10.54
N MET A 123 12.02 2.39 9.26
CA MET A 123 13.28 2.85 8.69
C MET A 123 13.48 4.35 8.87
N ARG A 124 12.45 5.17 8.62
CA ARG A 124 12.53 6.63 8.82
C ARG A 124 12.84 6.99 10.27
N ARG A 125 12.27 6.30 11.25
CA ARG A 125 12.58 6.50 12.68
C ARG A 125 14.03 6.16 13.03
N LEU A 126 14.66 5.27 12.28
CA LEU A 126 16.07 4.88 12.43
C LEU A 126 17.03 5.75 11.58
N GLY A 127 16.52 6.73 10.82
CA GLY A 127 17.33 7.53 9.90
C GLY A 127 17.68 6.82 8.59
N LEU A 128 16.93 5.77 8.24
CA LEU A 128 17.09 4.93 7.05
C LEU A 128 15.96 5.19 6.03
N PRO A 129 16.08 4.73 4.78
CA PRO A 129 17.34 4.36 4.13
C PRO A 129 18.29 5.56 4.02
N ARG A 130 19.60 5.32 3.96
CA ARG A 130 20.59 6.40 3.85
C ARG A 130 20.57 7.11 2.49
N ASN A 131 20.19 6.38 1.44
CA ASN A 131 20.13 6.90 0.09
C ASN A 131 18.89 7.81 -0.10
N ARG A 132 19.14 9.09 -0.38
CA ARG A 132 18.08 10.10 -0.55
C ARG A 132 17.20 9.84 -1.78
N THR A 133 17.74 9.28 -2.85
CA THR A 133 16.96 8.96 -4.05
C THR A 133 15.94 7.86 -3.76
N ILE A 134 16.29 6.87 -2.93
CA ILE A 134 15.34 5.85 -2.47
C ILE A 134 14.19 6.51 -1.67
N ILE A 135 14.53 7.43 -0.76
CA ILE A 135 13.53 8.17 0.02
C ILE A 135 12.58 8.92 -0.93
N GLU A 136 13.12 9.72 -1.85
CA GLU A 136 12.33 10.54 -2.78
C GLU A 136 11.35 9.70 -3.61
N LYS A 137 11.78 8.54 -4.11
CA LYS A 137 10.91 7.64 -4.91
C LYS A 137 9.82 6.99 -4.07
N ILE A 138 10.11 6.59 -2.84
CA ILE A 138 9.11 6.00 -1.95
C ILE A 138 8.11 7.06 -1.48
N GLU A 139 8.57 8.24 -1.09
CA GLU A 139 7.68 9.34 -0.67
C GLU A 139 6.78 9.79 -1.83
N GLY A 140 7.29 9.83 -3.06
CA GLY A 140 6.49 10.12 -4.26
C GLY A 140 5.40 9.08 -4.51
N PHE A 141 5.73 7.78 -4.41
CA PHE A 141 4.76 6.69 -4.48
C PHE A 141 3.70 6.79 -3.38
N LEU A 142 4.11 6.97 -2.12
CA LEU A 142 3.19 7.03 -0.97
C LEU A 142 2.30 8.28 -1.02
N ALA A 143 2.83 9.43 -1.44
CA ALA A 143 2.05 10.65 -1.58
C ALA A 143 0.96 10.52 -2.66
N GLN A 144 1.29 9.89 -3.80
CA GLN A 144 0.29 9.61 -4.85
C GLN A 144 -0.75 8.59 -4.39
N ASN A 145 -0.34 7.55 -3.65
CA ASN A 145 -1.27 6.58 -3.10
C ASN A 145 -2.23 7.21 -2.09
N GLU A 146 -1.72 8.03 -1.17
CA GLU A 146 -2.56 8.72 -0.20
C GLU A 146 -3.49 9.73 -0.89
N GLY A 147 -3.02 10.47 -1.89
CA GLY A 147 -3.87 11.37 -2.68
C GLY A 147 -5.03 10.64 -3.37
N SER A 148 -4.74 9.47 -3.94
CA SER A 148 -5.76 8.59 -4.55
C SER A 148 -6.72 8.02 -3.49
N ALA A 149 -6.20 7.62 -2.33
CA ALA A 149 -6.99 7.06 -1.24
C ALA A 149 -7.90 8.08 -0.56
N LEU A 150 -7.42 9.30 -0.31
CA LEU A 150 -8.22 10.40 0.24
C LEU A 150 -9.42 10.71 -0.66
N SER A 151 -9.21 10.69 -1.97
CA SER A 151 -10.27 10.90 -2.94
C SER A 151 -11.33 9.79 -2.93
N LEU A 152 -11.01 8.63 -2.34
CA LEU A 152 -11.89 7.47 -2.14
C LEU A 152 -12.47 7.37 -0.72
N ASP A 153 -12.08 8.21 0.24
CA ASP A 153 -12.53 8.07 1.65
C ASP A 153 -14.05 8.21 1.79
N ASP A 154 -14.65 9.08 0.97
CA ASP A 154 -16.09 9.24 0.92
C ASP A 154 -16.73 8.16 0.04
N LYS A 155 -17.57 7.33 0.66
CA LYS A 155 -18.34 6.32 -0.06
C LYS A 155 -19.29 7.00 -1.06
N PRO A 156 -19.35 6.55 -2.32
CA PRO A 156 -20.17 7.19 -3.33
C PRO A 156 -21.65 7.12 -2.97
N ILE A 157 -22.37 8.23 -3.16
CA ILE A 157 -23.81 8.32 -2.88
C ILE A 157 -24.57 7.23 -3.64
N TYR A 158 -24.19 6.99 -4.91
CA TYR A 158 -24.75 5.93 -5.75
C TYR A 158 -24.76 4.56 -5.05
N ARG A 159 -23.63 4.15 -4.45
CA ARG A 159 -23.51 2.86 -3.74
C ARG A 159 -24.54 2.73 -2.63
N THR A 160 -24.71 3.78 -1.84
CA THR A 160 -25.70 3.78 -0.75
C THR A 160 -27.12 3.68 -1.29
N LYS A 161 -27.45 4.43 -2.36
CA LYS A 161 -28.80 4.42 -2.93
C LYS A 161 -29.16 3.10 -3.60
N ILE A 162 -28.27 2.55 -4.42
CA ILE A 162 -28.56 1.31 -5.16
C ILE A 162 -28.76 0.12 -4.21
N ARG A 163 -27.96 0.05 -3.14
CA ARG A 163 -28.07 -1.01 -2.10
C ARG A 163 -29.27 -0.84 -1.16
N GLN A 164 -29.94 0.31 -1.19
CA GLN A 164 -31.24 0.49 -0.51
C GLN A 164 -32.42 0.06 -1.38
N LEU A 165 -32.25 0.06 -2.70
CA LEU A 165 -33.31 -0.29 -3.67
C LEU A 165 -33.36 -1.79 -3.96
N ILE A 166 -32.21 -2.46 -3.93
CA ILE A 166 -32.12 -3.90 -4.21
C ILE A 166 -32.42 -4.68 -2.91
N PRO A 167 -33.38 -5.63 -2.91
CA PRO A 167 -33.73 -6.41 -1.71
C PRO A 167 -32.54 -7.16 -1.13
N ALA A 168 -32.55 -7.37 0.19
CA ALA A 168 -31.43 -7.98 0.91
C ALA A 168 -31.12 -9.41 0.41
N GLU A 169 -32.15 -10.19 0.09
CA GLU A 169 -32.05 -11.56 -0.42
C GLU A 169 -31.38 -11.61 -1.80
N VAL A 170 -31.63 -10.58 -2.62
CA VAL A 170 -31.00 -10.44 -3.94
C VAL A 170 -29.54 -10.05 -3.80
N GLN A 171 -29.22 -9.18 -2.83
CA GLN A 171 -27.84 -8.85 -2.50
C GLN A 171 -27.10 -10.07 -1.96
N GLU A 172 -27.71 -10.86 -1.09
CA GLU A 172 -27.15 -12.10 -0.56
C GLU A 172 -26.81 -13.10 -1.68
N TYR A 173 -27.73 -13.30 -2.63
CA TYR A 173 -27.46 -14.12 -3.81
C TYR A 173 -26.28 -13.57 -4.62
N TYR A 174 -26.26 -12.26 -4.88
CA TYR A 174 -25.16 -11.60 -5.61
C TYR A 174 -23.81 -11.83 -4.91
N TRP A 175 -23.74 -11.68 -3.59
CA TRP A 175 -22.53 -11.92 -2.79
C TRP A 175 -22.17 -13.40 -2.66
N SER A 176 -23.04 -14.31 -3.07
CA SER A 176 -22.72 -15.73 -3.07
C SER A 176 -22.25 -16.22 -4.44
N ASN A 177 -22.56 -15.50 -5.53
CA ASN A 177 -22.43 -16.04 -6.90
C ASN A 177 -21.81 -15.09 -7.94
N CYS A 178 -21.81 -13.77 -7.74
CA CYS A 178 -21.48 -12.80 -8.80
C CYS A 178 -20.09 -12.15 -8.68
N TYR A 179 -19.23 -12.65 -7.79
CA TYR A 179 -17.84 -12.24 -7.67
C TYR A 179 -16.98 -13.39 -7.12
N THR A 180 -15.67 -13.28 -7.25
CA THR A 180 -14.71 -14.17 -6.60
C THR A 180 -13.71 -13.35 -5.78
N TYR A 181 -13.18 -13.97 -4.73
CA TYR A 181 -12.11 -13.41 -3.92
C TYR A 181 -10.97 -14.42 -3.82
N VAL A 182 -9.88 -14.15 -4.54
CA VAL A 182 -8.72 -15.06 -4.58
C VAL A 182 -7.47 -14.27 -4.24
N ARG A 183 -6.79 -14.67 -3.15
CA ARG A 183 -5.50 -14.07 -2.71
C ARG A 183 -5.55 -12.54 -2.55
N GLY A 184 -6.68 -11.99 -2.10
CA GLY A 184 -6.81 -10.54 -1.91
C GLY A 184 -7.41 -9.79 -3.09
N THR A 185 -7.65 -10.46 -4.22
CA THR A 185 -8.20 -9.87 -5.44
C THR A 185 -9.70 -10.15 -5.53
N GLU A 186 -10.51 -9.09 -5.64
CA GLU A 186 -11.93 -9.18 -5.98
C GLU A 186 -12.12 -9.12 -7.50
N THR A 187 -12.78 -10.12 -8.09
CA THR A 187 -13.11 -10.15 -9.52
C THR A 187 -14.62 -10.27 -9.70
N TYR A 188 -15.19 -9.46 -10.58
CA TYR A 188 -16.63 -9.36 -10.80
C TYR A 188 -17.07 -10.21 -12.00
N LEU A 189 -17.95 -11.18 -11.76
CA LEU A 189 -18.32 -12.16 -12.77
C LEU A 189 -19.42 -11.61 -13.70
N LEU A 190 -19.07 -11.36 -14.97
CA LEU A 190 -20.00 -10.86 -15.98
C LEU A 190 -21.11 -11.86 -16.33
N ASN A 191 -20.82 -13.16 -16.22
CA ASN A 191 -21.77 -14.23 -16.48
C ASN A 191 -22.31 -14.82 -15.17
N CYS A 192 -22.82 -13.95 -14.29
CA CYS A 192 -23.39 -14.41 -13.02
C CYS A 192 -24.64 -15.28 -13.27
N SER A 193 -24.71 -16.43 -12.61
CA SER A 193 -25.87 -17.34 -12.70
C SER A 193 -27.15 -16.63 -12.29
N GLU A 194 -28.27 -16.99 -12.93
CA GLU A 194 -29.57 -16.34 -12.66
C GLU A 194 -30.01 -16.54 -11.20
N GLY A 195 -30.13 -15.43 -10.48
CA GLY A 195 -30.68 -15.39 -9.11
C GLY A 195 -32.14 -14.97 -9.04
N LEU A 196 -32.67 -14.38 -10.11
CA LEU A 196 -34.06 -13.94 -10.23
C LEU A 196 -34.59 -14.24 -11.62
N SER A 197 -35.90 -14.42 -11.73
CA SER A 197 -36.56 -14.45 -13.04
C SER A 197 -36.41 -13.09 -13.75
N ASN A 198 -36.37 -13.13 -15.08
CA ASN A 198 -36.25 -11.92 -15.90
C ASN A 198 -37.34 -10.88 -15.59
N ALA A 199 -38.58 -11.33 -15.31
CA ALA A 199 -39.69 -10.46 -14.96
C ALA A 199 -39.48 -9.74 -13.61
N MET A 200 -38.99 -10.45 -12.58
CA MET A 200 -38.68 -9.86 -11.27
C MET A 200 -37.51 -8.88 -11.36
N ALA A 201 -36.46 -9.23 -12.11
CA ALA A 201 -35.32 -8.35 -12.32
C ALA A 201 -35.71 -7.08 -13.08
N SER A 202 -36.57 -7.20 -14.11
CA SER A 202 -37.12 -6.04 -14.83
C SER A 202 -37.90 -5.10 -13.91
N GLU A 203 -38.71 -5.64 -12.99
CA GLU A 203 -39.48 -4.81 -12.06
C GLU A 203 -38.57 -4.05 -11.07
N LEU A 204 -37.51 -4.71 -10.58
CA LEU A 204 -36.50 -4.03 -9.76
C LEU A 204 -35.77 -2.95 -10.56
N ILE A 205 -35.41 -3.18 -11.83
CA ILE A 205 -34.77 -2.17 -12.68
C ILE A 205 -35.68 -0.96 -12.86
N LYS A 206 -37.00 -1.14 -13.06
CA LYS A 206 -37.94 -0.01 -13.11
C LYS A 206 -37.93 0.79 -11.81
N SER A 207 -37.88 0.12 -10.65
CA SER A 207 -37.79 0.82 -9.35
C SER A 207 -36.50 1.65 -9.24
N ILE A 208 -35.40 1.16 -9.82
CA ILE A 208 -34.11 1.87 -9.87
C ILE A 208 -34.21 3.09 -10.79
N VAL A 209 -34.68 2.91 -12.02
CA VAL A 209 -34.79 3.97 -13.04
C VAL A 209 -35.68 5.11 -12.56
N ASN A 210 -36.76 4.80 -11.84
CA ASN A 210 -37.68 5.79 -11.27
C ASN A 210 -37.11 6.54 -10.04
N ARG A 211 -35.93 6.18 -9.55
CA ARG A 211 -35.30 6.87 -8.42
C ARG A 211 -34.71 8.20 -8.85
N PRO A 212 -35.09 9.33 -8.21
CA PRO A 212 -34.50 10.63 -8.53
C PRO A 212 -32.98 10.62 -8.38
N TYR A 213 -32.31 11.27 -9.32
CA TYR A 213 -30.85 11.50 -9.34
C TYR A 213 -29.96 10.26 -9.48
N ILE A 214 -30.50 9.03 -9.57
CA ILE A 214 -29.67 7.82 -9.62
C ILE A 214 -28.71 7.83 -10.83
N LYS A 215 -29.17 8.35 -11.98
CA LYS A 215 -28.37 8.48 -13.20
C LYS A 215 -27.23 9.49 -13.03
N LEU A 216 -27.49 10.64 -12.41
CA LEU A 216 -26.47 11.65 -12.14
C LEU A 216 -25.41 11.11 -11.17
N GLN A 217 -25.85 10.45 -10.09
CA GLN A 217 -24.96 9.85 -9.10
C GLN A 217 -24.11 8.73 -9.70
N LEU A 218 -24.70 7.88 -10.56
CA LEU A 218 -23.94 6.85 -11.28
C LEU A 218 -22.96 7.47 -12.27
N THR A 219 -23.34 8.55 -12.95
CA THR A 219 -22.46 9.26 -13.91
C THR A 219 -21.26 9.85 -13.20
N GLU A 220 -21.49 10.54 -12.08
CA GLU A 220 -20.43 11.07 -11.21
C GLU A 220 -19.49 9.96 -10.76
N TRP A 221 -20.03 8.89 -10.16
CA TRP A 221 -19.22 7.77 -9.68
C TRP A 221 -18.44 7.08 -10.81
N THR A 222 -19.08 6.80 -11.94
CA THR A 222 -18.44 6.15 -13.11
C THR A 222 -17.33 7.02 -13.68
N GLY A 223 -17.54 8.34 -13.74
CA GLY A 223 -16.56 9.31 -14.21
C GLY A 223 -15.37 9.45 -13.26
N TYR A 224 -15.58 9.23 -11.97
CA TYR A 224 -14.51 9.21 -10.98
C TYR A 224 -13.69 7.90 -11.07
N VAL A 225 -14.34 6.72 -11.05
CA VAL A 225 -13.60 5.44 -11.03
C VAL A 225 -12.83 5.12 -12.29
N VAL A 226 -13.15 5.74 -13.43
CA VAL A 226 -12.45 5.50 -14.69
C VAL A 226 -11.00 6.00 -14.66
N GLN A 227 -10.67 6.94 -13.76
CA GLN A 227 -9.33 7.52 -13.65
C GLN A 227 -8.42 6.71 -12.73
N ILE A 228 -8.98 6.05 -11.71
CA ILE A 228 -8.24 5.31 -10.68
C ILE A 228 -7.19 4.33 -11.23
N PRO A 229 -7.46 3.50 -12.26
CA PRO A 229 -6.44 2.60 -12.79
C PRO A 229 -5.23 3.34 -13.37
N SER A 230 -5.43 4.51 -13.96
CA SER A 230 -4.34 5.35 -14.47
C SER A 230 -3.48 5.90 -13.33
N ASP A 231 -4.12 6.40 -12.28
CA ASP A 231 -3.42 6.93 -11.09
C ASP A 231 -2.59 5.84 -10.41
N PHE A 232 -3.15 4.63 -10.28
CA PHE A 232 -2.43 3.47 -9.76
C PHE A 232 -1.25 3.03 -10.65
N ASN A 233 -1.39 3.10 -11.97
CA ASN A 233 -0.28 2.79 -12.86
C ASN A 233 0.86 3.80 -12.71
N GLN A 234 0.53 5.09 -12.56
CA GLN A 234 1.52 6.14 -12.40
C GLN A 234 2.31 6.00 -11.09
N GLN A 235 1.63 5.86 -9.95
CA GLN A 235 2.31 5.66 -8.67
C GLN A 235 3.13 4.35 -8.66
N ASN A 236 2.64 3.28 -9.32
CA ASN A 236 3.33 1.99 -9.37
C ASN A 236 4.63 2.07 -10.19
N ALA A 237 4.71 2.98 -11.17
CA ALA A 237 5.95 3.23 -11.89
C ALA A 237 7.04 3.80 -10.96
N GLU A 238 6.68 4.73 -10.07
CA GLU A 238 7.63 5.25 -9.06
C GLU A 238 8.07 4.18 -8.06
N ALA A 239 7.13 3.32 -7.64
CA ALA A 239 7.42 2.19 -6.78
C ALA A 239 8.41 1.19 -7.42
N LEU A 240 8.30 0.92 -8.72
CA LEU A 240 9.22 0.07 -9.45
C LEU A 240 10.63 0.67 -9.53
N GLU A 241 10.75 1.99 -9.72
CA GLU A 241 12.03 2.67 -9.67
C GLU A 241 12.66 2.61 -8.27
N ALA A 242 11.86 2.75 -7.20
CA ALA A 242 12.33 2.58 -5.82
C ALA A 242 12.86 1.16 -5.58
N ILE A 243 12.16 0.13 -6.09
CA ILE A 243 12.61 -1.27 -5.99
C ILE A 243 13.96 -1.46 -6.67
N ALA A 244 14.14 -0.95 -7.90
CA ALA A 244 15.40 -1.08 -8.63
C ALA A 244 16.58 -0.42 -7.88
N LEU A 245 16.34 0.74 -7.25
CA LEU A 245 17.35 1.41 -6.42
C LEU A 245 17.67 0.64 -5.14
N ILE A 246 16.68 -0.01 -4.53
CA ILE A 246 16.89 -0.87 -3.36
C ILE A 246 17.69 -2.12 -3.75
N GLU A 247 17.38 -2.74 -4.89
CA GLU A 247 18.13 -3.91 -5.41
C GLU A 247 19.59 -3.56 -5.66
N ASP A 248 19.87 -2.44 -6.34
CA ASP A 248 21.22 -1.94 -6.58
C ASP A 248 21.96 -1.59 -5.28
N GLU A 249 21.27 -1.07 -4.25
CA GLU A 249 21.85 -0.83 -2.92
C GLU A 249 22.16 -2.15 -2.18
N LEU A 250 21.32 -3.17 -2.34
CA LEU A 250 21.55 -4.50 -1.75
C LEU A 250 22.71 -5.23 -2.43
N ASP A 251 22.83 -5.13 -3.76
CA ASP A 251 23.89 -5.79 -4.53
C ASP A 251 25.29 -5.22 -4.28
N ARG A 252 25.38 -3.97 -3.79
CA ARG A 252 26.66 -3.30 -3.45
C ARG A 252 27.21 -3.68 -2.08
N ARG A 253 26.42 -4.33 -1.21
CA ARG A 253 26.77 -4.64 0.18
C ARG A 253 27.34 -6.04 0.32
#